data_AF-A0A945YG46-F1
#
_entry.id   AF-A0A945YG46-F1
#
_cell.length_a   1.000
_cell.length_b   1.000
_cell.length_c   1.000
_cell.angle_alpha   90.00
_cell.angle_beta   90.00
_cell.angle_gamma   90.00
#
_symmetry.space_group_name_H-M   'P 1'
#
loop_
_entity.id
_entity.type
_entity.pdbx_description
1 polymer ?
#
loop_
_entity_poly.entity_id
_entity_poly.type
_entity_poly.pdbx_seq_one_letter_code
_entity_poly.pdbx_strand_id
1 'polypeptide(L)' 'MIQRLLLLFSFLAGVGTASPPNMVIIMADDMGWGDVGFHGGDVPTPNLDKLASEGTEMERFYVFPSC' A
#
# COMPACT_ATOMS: atom_id res chain seq x y z
N MET A 1 -39.44 -26.03 4.68
CA MET A 1 -39.52 -24.58 4.46
C MET A 1 -38.90 -23.73 5.60
N ILE A 2 -38.44 -24.33 6.71
CA ILE A 2 -37.86 -23.59 7.87
C ILE A 2 -36.31 -23.67 7.92
N GLN A 3 -35.69 -24.72 7.36
CA GLN A 3 -34.21 -24.87 7.38
C GLN A 3 -33.44 -23.88 6.51
N ARG A 4 -34.10 -23.24 5.51
CA ARG A 4 -33.46 -22.20 4.69
C ARG A 4 -33.35 -20.85 5.42
N LEU A 5 -34.08 -20.65 6.51
CA LEU A 5 -34.12 -19.38 7.26
C LEU A 5 -32.97 -19.25 8.27
N LEU A 6 -32.40 -20.37 8.74
CA LEU A 6 -31.26 -20.40 9.67
C LEU A 6 -29.92 -20.05 9.00
N LEU A 7 -29.79 -20.24 7.69
CA LEU A 7 -28.56 -19.95 6.93
C LEU A 7 -28.33 -18.46 6.68
N LEU A 8 -29.32 -17.59 6.91
CA LEU A 8 -29.18 -16.14 6.73
C LEU A 8 -28.66 -15.40 7.98
N PHE A 9 -28.67 -16.05 9.16
CA PHE A 9 -28.32 -15.37 10.42
C PHE A 9 -26.83 -15.47 10.80
N SER A 10 -26.06 -16.28 10.09
CA SER A 10 -24.62 -16.51 10.38
C SER A 10 -23.68 -15.44 9.79
N PHE A 11 -24.18 -14.45 9.05
CA PHE A 11 -23.32 -13.44 8.42
C PHE A 11 -23.05 -12.20 9.28
N LEU A 12 -23.68 -12.08 10.46
CA LEU A 12 -23.53 -10.91 11.35
C LEU A 12 -22.54 -11.12 12.49
N ALA A 13 -21.94 -12.31 12.62
CA ALA A 13 -21.01 -12.61 13.69
C ALA A 13 -19.58 -12.23 13.30
N GLY A 14 -19.17 -11.01 13.70
CA GLY A 14 -17.76 -10.72 13.94
C GLY A 14 -17.09 -9.71 13.02
N VAL A 15 -17.58 -8.47 12.99
CA VAL A 15 -16.65 -7.34 12.77
C VAL A 15 -16.09 -6.98 14.14
N GLY A 16 -14.98 -7.62 14.52
CA GLY A 16 -14.15 -7.10 15.60
C GLY A 16 -13.74 -5.67 15.26
N THR A 17 -13.69 -4.77 16.23
CA THR A 17 -13.18 -3.42 15.99
C THR A 17 -11.69 -3.58 15.68
N ALA A 18 -11.35 -3.60 14.39
CA ALA A 18 -9.96 -3.63 13.98
C ALA A 18 -9.35 -2.34 14.53
N SER A 19 -8.24 -2.46 15.25
CA SER A 19 -7.47 -1.28 15.62
C SER A 19 -7.18 -0.48 14.35
N PRO A 20 -7.26 0.86 14.38
CA PRO A 20 -6.96 1.66 13.21
C PRO A 20 -5.56 1.29 12.69
N PRO A 21 -5.36 1.26 11.36
CA PRO A 21 -4.05 0.97 10.81
C PRO A 21 -3.05 2.07 11.21
N ASN A 22 -1.78 1.69 11.35
CA ASN A 22 -0.72 2.68 11.47
C ASN A 22 -0.45 3.31 10.10
N MET A 23 -0.40 4.64 10.03
CA MET A 23 -0.07 5.39 8.82
C MET A 23 1.38 5.87 8.94
N VAL A 24 2.26 5.40 8.06
CA VAL A 24 3.67 5.80 8.01
C VAL A 24 3.93 6.51 6.69
N ILE A 25 4.46 7.74 6.74
CA ILE A 25 4.85 8.52 5.58
C ILE A 25 6.38 8.61 5.58
N ILE A 26 7.00 8.14 4.51
CA ILE A 26 8.45 8.23 4.28
C ILE A 26 8.65 9.19 3.12
N MET A 27 9.40 10.27 3.36
CA MET A 27 9.74 11.27 2.35
C MET A 27 11.26 11.31 2.19
N ALA A 28 11.72 11.11 0.96
CA ALA A 28 13.12 11.27 0.61
C ALA A 28 13.39 12.71 0.17
N ASP A 29 14.60 13.21 0.46
CA ASP A 29 15.09 14.51 0.01
C ASP A 29 15.91 14.32 -1.27
N ASP A 30 15.73 15.19 -2.26
CA ASP A 30 16.45 15.20 -3.55
C ASP A 30 16.50 13.86 -4.34
N MET A 31 15.57 12.93 -4.10
CA MET A 31 15.51 11.66 -4.84
C MET A 31 14.94 11.87 -6.25
N GLY A 32 15.76 11.60 -7.26
CA GLY A 32 15.38 11.64 -8.67
C GLY A 32 14.56 10.43 -9.11
N TRP A 33 13.84 10.59 -10.22
CA TRP A 33 13.01 9.52 -10.81
C TRP A 33 13.83 8.24 -11.09
N GLY A 34 15.04 8.38 -11.65
CA GLY A 34 15.88 7.24 -12.03
C GLY A 34 16.75 6.66 -10.92
N ASP A 35 16.62 7.12 -9.67
CA ASP A 35 17.54 6.73 -8.58
C ASP A 35 17.20 5.37 -7.95
N VAL A 36 16.01 4.83 -8.23
CA VAL A 36 15.47 3.60 -7.64
C VAL A 36 15.48 2.45 -8.64
N GLY A 37 15.71 1.23 -8.15
CA GLY A 37 15.83 0.01 -8.94
C GLY A 37 14.58 -0.31 -9.78
N PHE A 38 13.38 -0.08 -9.23
CA PHE A 38 12.12 -0.26 -9.97
C PHE A 38 11.91 0.75 -11.13
N HIS A 39 12.74 1.80 -11.25
CA HIS A 39 12.81 2.69 -12.42
C HIS A 39 14.09 2.49 -13.25
N GLY A 40 14.87 1.45 -12.98
CA GLY A 40 16.10 1.13 -13.71
C GLY A 40 17.36 1.84 -13.20
N GLY A 41 17.36 2.37 -11.98
CA GLY A 41 18.54 2.96 -11.34
C GLY A 41 19.66 1.95 -11.07
N ASP A 42 20.91 2.42 -11.10
CA ASP A 42 22.10 1.58 -10.91
C ASP A 42 22.38 1.23 -9.43
N VAL A 43 21.81 1.99 -8.49
CA VAL A 43 22.00 1.77 -7.04
C VAL A 43 20.99 0.73 -6.55
N PRO A 44 21.42 -0.36 -5.90
CA PRO A 44 20.49 -1.36 -5.37
C PRO A 44 19.58 -0.77 -4.28
N THR A 45 18.26 -0.83 -4.49
CA THR A 45 17.23 -0.38 -3.55
C THR A 45 16.26 -1.49 -3.14
N PRO A 46 16.73 -2.65 -2.65
CA PRO A 46 15.92 -3.86 -2.53
C PRO A 46 14.69 -3.71 -1.62
N ASN A 47 14.74 -2.85 -0.60
CA ASN A 47 13.58 -2.57 0.25
C ASN A 47 12.52 -1.72 -0.44
N LEU A 48 12.93 -0.74 -1.27
CA LEU A 48 12.00 0.09 -2.03
C LEU A 48 11.40 -0.71 -3.19
N ASP A 49 12.22 -1.53 -3.86
CA ASP A 49 11.78 -2.42 -4.94
C ASP A 49 10.72 -3.41 -4.42
N LYS A 50 10.94 -3.95 -3.22
CA LYS A 50 9.95 -4.79 -2.53
C LYS A 50 8.65 -4.04 -2.25
N LEU A 51 8.72 -2.82 -1.71
CA LEU A 51 7.54 -2.00 -1.43
C LEU A 51 6.74 -1.69 -2.71
N ALA A 52 7.42 -1.38 -3.82
CA ALA A 52 6.78 -1.17 -5.11
C ALA A 52 6.07 -2.44 -5.60
N SER A 53 6.72 -3.62 -5.46
CA SER A 53 6.16 -4.91 -5.91
C SER A 53 4.98 -5.43 -5.06
N GLU A 54 4.96 -5.11 -3.76
CA GLU A 54 3.90 -5.53 -2.82
C GLU A 54 2.76 -4.49 -2.72
N GLY A 55 2.95 -3.31 -3.31
CA GLY A 55 2.05 -2.16 -3.19
C GLY A 55 1.57 -1.63 -4.55
N THR A 56 1.29 -0.33 -4.58
CA THR A 56 0.90 0.41 -5.78
C THR A 56 1.94 1.50 -6.04
N GLU A 57 2.55 1.47 -7.22
CA GLU A 57 3.44 2.51 -7.69
C GLU A 57 2.65 3.66 -8.34
N MET A 58 3.09 4.90 -8.11
CA MET A 58 2.52 6.08 -8.73
C MET A 58 3.40 6.55 -9.90
N GLU A 59 3.23 5.95 -11.08
CA GLU A 59 4.07 6.20 -12.27
C GLU A 59 4.13 7.67 -12.75
N ARG A 60 3.18 8.52 -12.31
CA ARG A 60 3.05 9.94 -12.71
C ARG A 60 2.70 10.84 -11.53
N PHE A 61 3.45 10.72 -10.44
CA PHE A 61 3.37 11.62 -9.29
C PHE A 61 4.28 12.85 -9.49
N TYR A 62 3.73 14.05 -9.31
CA TYR A 62 4.46 15.31 -9.53
C TYR A 62 4.58 16.10 -8.23
N VAL A 63 5.69 16.82 -8.07
CA VAL A 63 6.01 17.66 -6.91
C VAL A 63 6.38 19.08 -7.34
N PHE A 64 6.40 20.01 -6.38
CA PHE A 64 6.97 21.34 -6.59
C PHE A 64 8.50 21.22 -6.67
N PRO A 65 9.20 21.96 -7.56
CA PRO A 65 10.62 21.74 -7.84
C PRO A 65 11.56 22.36 -6.78
N SER A 66 11.03 22.79 -5.64
CA SER A 66 11.84 23.28 -4.53
C SER A 66 11.22 22.87 -3.19
N CYS A 67 12.07 22.87 -2.15
CA CYS A 67 11.66 22.62 -0.76
C CYS A 67 10.79 23.74 -0.20
#